data_AF-A0A506XPZ4-F1
#
_entry.id   AF-A0A506XPZ4-F1
#
_cell.length_a   1.000
_cell.length_b   1.000
_cell.length_c   1.000
_cell.angle_alpha   90.00
_cell.angle_beta   90.00
_cell.angle_gamma   90.00
#
_symmetry.space_group_name_H-M   'P 1'
#
loop_
_entity.id
_entity.type
_entity.pdbx_description
1 polymer ?
#
loop_
_entity_poly.entity_id
_entity_poly.type
_entity_poly.pdbx_seq_one_letter_code
_entity_poly.pdbx_strand_id
1 'polypeptide(L)'
;MSGPCPEHPASRGRRRRLPLFSRQMIRARAGERMSDGGAVKITNKQFHENEGVADWRVLFWGAHVFYRTSGFAEGARLVVAIAEAAAELGHEPDVDIRPEGVTVRSRTLPDGELSTADVALAQRVSAAAHELGLEPDPTALTVVGIAVAEDDHVDTRPFWRAALGYVDLGEEDAVDPLRRNPHTWFHKLRPSKPGRGRTHIDVSVPADQVEARVAACVAAGGRIVNDHVAPNSYTIASPDNHGIDIAGWADHYEN
;
A
#
# COMPACT_ATOMS: atom_id res chain seq x y z
N MET A 1 27.73 53.89 -39.83
CA MET A 1 27.49 54.98 -38.85
C MET A 1 26.27 54.60 -38.01
N SER A 2 26.30 54.99 -36.73
CA SER A 2 25.30 54.72 -35.67
C SER A 2 25.44 53.29 -35.10
N GLY A 3 26.07 53.02 -33.94
CA GLY A 3 26.15 53.77 -32.69
C GLY A 3 25.06 53.28 -31.73
N PRO A 4 25.37 52.52 -30.65
CA PRO A 4 24.37 51.98 -29.74
C PRO A 4 24.21 52.81 -28.46
N CYS A 5 22.97 52.95 -27.96
CA CYS A 5 22.53 53.05 -26.55
C CYS A 5 21.05 53.53 -26.50
N PRO A 6 20.28 53.35 -25.40
CA PRO A 6 20.72 53.01 -24.04
C PRO A 6 19.94 51.88 -23.34
N GLU A 7 20.62 51.28 -22.37
CA GLU A 7 20.03 50.50 -21.28
C GLU A 7 19.16 51.39 -20.36
N HIS A 8 18.05 50.84 -19.89
CA HIS A 8 17.27 51.40 -18.79
C HIS A 8 16.84 50.32 -17.80
N PRO A 9 16.59 50.70 -16.54
CA PRO A 9 17.20 50.06 -15.37
C PRO A 9 16.40 48.90 -14.79
N ALA A 10 17.13 48.03 -14.08
CA ALA A 10 16.61 46.94 -13.27
C ALA A 10 15.59 47.42 -12.22
N SER A 11 14.32 47.04 -12.40
CA SER A 11 13.32 47.15 -11.36
C SER A 11 13.59 46.08 -10.28
N ARG A 12 14.01 46.53 -9.10
CA ARG A 12 14.08 45.73 -7.87
C ARG A 12 12.68 45.26 -7.47
N GLY A 13 12.29 44.07 -7.91
CA GLY A 13 11.15 43.35 -7.36
C GLY A 13 11.46 42.89 -5.92
N ARG A 14 10.79 43.50 -4.93
CA ARG A 14 10.80 43.06 -3.54
C ARG A 14 10.34 41.60 -3.46
N ARG A 15 11.26 40.67 -3.14
CA ARG A 15 10.89 39.33 -2.66
C ARG A 15 10.12 39.51 -1.35
N ARG A 16 8.80 39.34 -1.39
CA ARG A 16 8.00 39.13 -0.18
C ARG A 16 8.46 37.81 0.42
N ARG A 17 9.15 37.89 1.57
CA ARG A 17 9.41 36.73 2.43
C ARG A 17 8.06 36.24 2.93
N LEU A 18 7.69 35.02 2.55
CA LEU A 18 6.61 34.28 3.21
C LEU A 18 7.06 33.99 4.66
N PRO A 19 6.17 34.06 5.66
CA PRO A 19 6.55 33.84 7.04
C PRO A 19 7.01 32.40 7.25
N LEU A 20 8.13 32.25 7.96
CA LEU A 20 8.55 30.99 8.56
C LEU A 20 7.48 30.55 9.56
N PHE A 21 6.60 29.64 9.15
CA PHE A 21 5.77 28.92 10.11
C PHE A 21 6.70 28.04 10.96
N SER A 22 6.67 28.31 12.25
CA SER A 22 7.52 27.75 13.30
C SER A 22 7.67 26.23 13.21
N ARG A 23 8.92 25.78 13.19
CA ARG A 23 9.38 24.38 13.34
C ARG A 23 9.14 23.81 14.76
N GLN A 24 8.02 24.14 15.38
CA GLN A 24 7.80 23.90 16.79
C GLN A 24 6.35 23.46 17.06
N MET A 25 5.89 22.43 16.34
CA MET A 25 4.70 21.63 16.68
C MET A 25 4.66 20.24 16.01
N ILE A 26 5.83 19.63 15.74
CA ILE A 26 5.93 18.18 15.47
C ILE A 26 7.11 17.63 16.29
N ARG A 27 6.96 17.72 17.62
CA ARG A 27 7.79 17.02 18.61
C ARG A 27 6.90 16.68 19.81
N ALA A 28 5.99 15.75 19.57
CA ALA A 28 5.16 14.99 20.51
C ALA A 28 4.24 14.17 19.59
N ARG A 29 4.42 12.87 19.31
CA ARG A 29 4.66 11.73 20.20
C ARG A 29 5.53 10.67 19.50
N ALA A 30 6.83 10.92 19.41
CA ALA A 30 7.82 9.87 19.16
C ALA A 30 8.62 9.74 20.46
N GLY A 31 8.12 8.92 21.39
CA GLY A 31 8.75 8.79 22.70
C GLY A 31 7.80 8.53 23.86
N GLU A 32 6.72 7.78 23.66
CA GLU A 32 6.11 7.00 24.75
C GLU A 32 5.99 5.58 24.22
N ARG A 33 6.81 4.67 24.77
CA ARG A 33 6.51 3.25 24.73
C ARG A 33 5.20 3.11 25.49
N MET A 34 4.08 3.16 24.77
CA MET A 34 2.90 2.41 25.19
C MET A 34 3.39 1.00 25.44
N SER A 35 3.20 0.52 26.67
CA SER A 35 3.36 -0.87 27.01
C SER A 35 2.63 -1.70 25.97
N ASP A 36 3.40 -2.44 25.18
CA ASP A 36 2.92 -3.45 24.24
C ASP A 36 2.07 -4.44 25.04
N GLY A 37 0.76 -4.23 24.98
CA GLY A 37 -0.23 -5.07 25.62
C GLY A 37 -0.32 -6.40 24.88
N GLY A 38 0.70 -7.25 25.02
CA GLY A 38 0.62 -8.69 24.80
C GLY A 38 0.12 -9.19 23.44
N ALA A 39 0.20 -8.40 22.37
CA ALA A 39 -0.21 -8.85 21.04
C ALA A 39 0.85 -9.79 20.46
N VAL A 40 0.50 -11.08 20.33
CA VAL A 40 1.42 -12.09 19.82
C VAL A 40 1.46 -11.97 18.30
N LYS A 41 2.66 -11.75 17.73
CA LYS A 41 2.88 -11.77 16.28
C LYS A 41 2.45 -13.12 15.70
N ILE A 42 1.80 -13.09 14.55
CA ILE A 42 1.34 -14.28 13.85
C ILE A 42 1.71 -14.21 12.37
N THR A 43 1.88 -15.38 11.75
CA THR A 43 2.02 -15.48 10.30
C THR A 43 0.68 -15.25 9.61
N ASN A 44 0.70 -14.99 8.30
CA ASN A 44 -0.51 -14.85 7.49
C ASN A 44 -1.35 -16.14 7.52
N LYS A 45 -0.66 -17.29 7.54
CA LYS A 45 -1.28 -18.60 7.72
C LYS A 45 -2.03 -18.69 9.04
N GLN A 46 -1.36 -18.34 10.13
CA GLN A 46 -1.95 -18.35 11.46
C GLN A 46 -3.14 -17.37 11.54
N PHE A 47 -3.08 -16.23 10.86
CA PHE A 47 -4.23 -15.33 10.74
C PHE A 47 -5.43 -16.05 10.13
N HIS A 48 -5.30 -16.65 8.94
CA HIS A 48 -6.41 -17.36 8.28
C HIS A 48 -6.82 -18.68 8.95
N GLU A 49 -5.99 -19.28 9.82
CA GLU A 49 -6.36 -20.44 10.65
C GLU A 49 -7.37 -20.08 11.77
N ASN A 50 -7.61 -18.80 12.03
CA ASN A 50 -8.62 -18.37 13.01
C ASN A 50 -10.04 -18.40 12.41
N GLU A 51 -11.02 -18.78 13.22
CA GLU A 51 -12.43 -18.67 12.84
C GLU A 51 -12.86 -17.21 12.71
N GLY A 52 -13.82 -16.93 11.83
CA GLY A 52 -14.44 -15.60 11.70
C GLY A 52 -13.61 -14.56 10.94
N VAL A 53 -12.52 -14.94 10.28
CA VAL A 53 -11.73 -14.04 9.39
C VAL A 53 -11.80 -14.42 7.91
N ALA A 54 -12.75 -15.28 7.52
CA ALA A 54 -12.85 -15.83 6.17
C ALA A 54 -13.07 -14.78 5.06
N ASP A 55 -13.56 -13.60 5.41
CA ASP A 55 -13.79 -12.48 4.49
C ASP A 55 -12.49 -11.79 4.07
N TRP A 56 -11.46 -11.91 4.91
CA TRP A 56 -10.22 -11.16 4.79
C TRP A 56 -9.21 -11.87 3.90
N ARG A 57 -8.35 -11.08 3.24
CA ARG A 57 -7.23 -11.55 2.44
C ARG A 57 -5.99 -10.78 2.83
N VAL A 58 -4.89 -11.48 3.06
CA VAL A 58 -3.60 -10.81 3.24
C VAL A 58 -3.03 -10.41 1.88
N LEU A 59 -2.63 -9.15 1.75
CA LEU A 59 -1.95 -8.58 0.59
C LEU A 59 -0.70 -7.84 1.08
N PHE A 60 0.00 -7.14 0.19
CA PHE A 60 1.00 -6.17 0.61
C PHE A 60 0.43 -5.23 1.69
N TRP A 61 1.19 -5.06 2.77
CA TRP A 61 0.86 -4.15 3.88
C TRP A 61 -0.31 -4.58 4.77
N GLY A 62 -0.66 -5.87 4.81
CA GLY A 62 -1.49 -6.46 5.87
C GLY A 62 -2.75 -7.17 5.39
N ALA A 63 -3.69 -7.40 6.31
CA ALA A 63 -4.97 -8.03 6.04
C ALA A 63 -5.95 -6.99 5.49
N HIS A 64 -6.67 -7.33 4.42
CA HIS A 64 -7.65 -6.46 3.78
C HIS A 64 -8.99 -7.15 3.61
N VAL A 65 -10.05 -6.36 3.62
CA VAL A 65 -11.39 -6.79 3.20
C VAL A 65 -12.07 -5.64 2.46
N PHE A 66 -12.92 -6.00 1.50
CA PHE A 66 -13.79 -5.04 0.82
C PHE A 66 -15.24 -5.53 0.91
N TYR A 67 -16.12 -4.67 1.40
CA TYR A 67 -17.56 -4.92 1.45
C TYR A 67 -18.26 -4.02 0.44
N ARG A 68 -19.04 -4.62 -0.45
CA ARG A 68 -19.88 -3.87 -1.40
C ARG A 68 -21.02 -3.19 -0.66
N THR A 69 -21.34 -1.97 -1.06
CA THR A 69 -22.49 -1.23 -0.52
C THR A 69 -23.33 -0.65 -1.65
N SER A 70 -24.60 -0.37 -1.38
CA SER A 70 -25.49 0.29 -2.35
C SER A 70 -25.30 1.81 -2.40
N GLY A 71 -24.37 2.37 -1.62
CA GLY A 71 -24.09 3.79 -1.59
C GLY A 71 -23.39 4.27 -0.31
N PHE A 72 -22.92 5.51 -0.36
CA PHE A 72 -22.09 6.11 0.69
C PHE A 72 -22.73 6.09 2.10
N ALA A 73 -24.06 6.25 2.20
CA ALA A 73 -24.75 6.23 3.48
C ALA A 73 -24.74 4.84 4.15
N GLU A 74 -24.72 3.77 3.36
CA GLU A 74 -24.58 2.40 3.87
C GLU A 74 -23.15 2.11 4.29
N GLY A 75 -22.17 2.48 3.46
CA GLY A 75 -20.77 2.42 3.86
C GLY A 75 -20.49 3.19 5.14
N ALA A 76 -21.09 4.37 5.32
CA ALA A 76 -20.91 5.16 6.55
C ALA A 76 -21.43 4.46 7.81
N ARG A 77 -22.51 3.66 7.71
CA ARG A 77 -22.99 2.84 8.83
C ARG A 77 -21.98 1.77 9.22
N LEU A 78 -21.37 1.10 8.24
CA LEU A 78 -20.30 0.14 8.50
C LEU A 78 -19.08 0.83 9.12
N VAL A 79 -18.68 2.01 8.64
CA VAL A 79 -17.55 2.78 9.21
C VAL A 79 -17.78 3.12 10.68
N VAL A 80 -19.01 3.47 11.07
CA VAL A 80 -19.35 3.71 12.49
C VAL A 80 -19.13 2.44 13.32
N ALA A 81 -19.64 1.30 12.86
CA ALA A 81 -19.46 0.03 13.57
C ALA A 81 -17.98 -0.40 13.65
N ILE A 82 -17.19 -0.16 12.59
CA ILE A 82 -15.74 -0.37 12.60
C ILE A 82 -15.06 0.52 13.64
N ALA A 83 -15.44 1.80 13.72
CA ALA A 83 -14.86 2.74 14.67
C ALA A 83 -15.16 2.34 16.13
N GLU A 84 -16.36 1.85 16.41
CA GLU A 84 -16.74 1.30 17.71
C GLU A 84 -15.90 0.07 18.06
N ALA A 85 -15.79 -0.90 17.14
CA ALA A 85 -14.96 -2.09 17.33
C ALA A 85 -13.47 -1.75 17.55
N ALA A 86 -12.92 -0.82 16.77
CA ALA A 86 -11.54 -0.37 16.90
C ALA A 86 -11.28 0.29 18.26
N ALA A 87 -12.23 1.12 18.73
CA ALA A 87 -12.14 1.77 20.02
C ALA A 87 -12.22 0.77 21.19
N GLU A 88 -13.08 -0.24 21.10
CA GLU A 88 -13.17 -1.32 22.10
C GLU A 88 -11.90 -2.15 22.19
N LEU A 89 -11.28 -2.44 21.04
CA LEU A 89 -10.08 -3.27 20.94
C LEU A 89 -8.79 -2.50 21.18
N GLY A 90 -8.82 -1.16 21.03
CA GLY A 90 -7.60 -0.34 21.01
C GLY A 90 -6.71 -0.60 19.80
N HIS A 91 -7.30 -1.03 18.67
CA HIS A 91 -6.59 -1.37 17.43
C HIS A 91 -7.26 -0.71 16.23
N GLU A 92 -6.60 0.28 15.63
CA GLU A 92 -7.17 1.13 14.58
C GLU A 92 -6.82 0.59 13.17
N PRO A 93 -7.80 0.31 12.30
CA PRO A 93 -7.56 0.01 10.89
C PRO A 93 -7.42 1.28 10.04
N ASP A 94 -6.91 1.11 8.82
CA ASP A 94 -7.14 2.08 7.75
C ASP A 94 -8.48 1.75 7.05
N VAL A 95 -9.29 2.78 6.80
CA VAL A 95 -10.63 2.62 6.19
C VAL A 95 -10.82 3.59 5.03
N ASP A 96 -11.10 3.05 3.86
CA ASP A 96 -11.46 3.80 2.66
C ASP A 96 -12.94 3.59 2.33
N ILE A 97 -13.71 4.67 2.31
CA ILE A 97 -15.13 4.66 1.95
C ILE A 97 -15.35 5.31 0.58
N ARG A 98 -16.09 4.62 -0.28
CA ARG A 98 -16.53 5.09 -1.60
C ARG A 98 -18.00 4.72 -1.83
N PRO A 99 -18.68 5.29 -2.84
CA PRO A 99 -20.04 4.89 -3.17
C PRO A 99 -20.21 3.38 -3.42
N GLU A 100 -19.18 2.71 -3.93
CA GLU A 100 -19.20 1.29 -4.28
C GLU A 100 -19.02 0.36 -3.07
N GLY A 101 -18.41 0.86 -1.98
CA GLY A 101 -18.10 0.02 -0.82
C GLY A 101 -17.08 0.59 0.15
N VAL A 102 -16.73 -0.24 1.13
CA VAL A 102 -15.77 0.06 2.19
C VAL A 102 -14.61 -0.92 2.09
N THR A 103 -13.39 -0.40 1.93
CA THR A 103 -12.17 -1.20 2.09
C THR A 103 -11.62 -0.98 3.49
N VAL A 104 -11.25 -2.05 4.17
CA VAL A 104 -10.61 -2.01 5.48
C VAL A 104 -9.27 -2.71 5.37
N ARG A 105 -8.22 -2.10 5.95
CA ARG A 105 -6.89 -2.72 6.10
C ARG A 105 -6.50 -2.74 7.57
N SER A 106 -6.08 -3.90 8.05
CA SER A 106 -5.56 -4.12 9.40
C SER A 106 -4.11 -4.57 9.34
N ARG A 107 -3.28 -4.00 10.22
CA ARG A 107 -1.92 -4.47 10.51
C ARG A 107 -1.47 -4.01 11.89
N THR A 108 -0.64 -4.80 12.56
CA THR A 108 -0.05 -4.41 13.84
C THR A 108 1.21 -3.58 13.65
N LEU A 109 2.08 -3.97 12.72
CA LEU A 109 3.33 -3.24 12.47
C LEU A 109 3.34 -2.49 11.13
N PRO A 110 4.21 -1.47 11.01
CA PRO A 110 4.21 -0.64 9.83
C PRO A 110 4.50 -1.36 8.50
N ASP A 111 5.24 -2.46 8.56
CA ASP A 111 5.61 -3.35 7.46
C ASP A 111 4.49 -4.32 7.04
N GLY A 112 3.34 -4.30 7.73
CA GLY A 112 2.22 -5.19 7.42
C GLY A 112 2.22 -6.49 8.24
N GLU A 113 3.14 -6.67 9.18
CA GLU A 113 3.08 -7.83 10.07
C GLU A 113 1.79 -7.81 10.92
N LEU A 114 1.23 -9.01 11.08
CA LEU A 114 -0.03 -9.25 11.76
C LEU A 114 0.20 -9.76 13.19
N SER A 115 -0.79 -9.54 14.04
CA SER A 115 -0.87 -10.11 15.38
C SER A 115 -2.28 -10.62 15.70
N THR A 116 -2.44 -11.20 16.89
CA THR A 116 -3.76 -11.54 17.43
C THR A 116 -4.73 -10.35 17.53
N ALA A 117 -4.24 -9.10 17.56
CA ALA A 117 -5.09 -7.91 17.54
C ALA A 117 -5.78 -7.72 16.17
N ASP A 118 -5.07 -8.05 15.07
CA ASP A 118 -5.63 -8.00 13.72
C ASP A 118 -6.74 -9.05 13.55
N VAL A 119 -6.57 -10.23 14.14
CA VAL A 119 -7.61 -11.28 14.16
C VAL A 119 -8.86 -10.78 14.87
N ALA A 120 -8.70 -10.23 16.07
CA ALA A 120 -9.84 -9.73 16.86
C ALA A 120 -10.59 -8.60 16.12
N LEU A 121 -9.86 -7.68 15.49
CA LEU A 121 -10.47 -6.62 14.69
C LEU A 121 -11.20 -7.20 13.48
N ALA A 122 -10.55 -8.10 12.73
CA ALA A 122 -11.14 -8.74 11.55
C ALA A 122 -12.47 -9.43 11.87
N GLN A 123 -12.51 -10.19 12.97
CA GLN A 123 -13.72 -10.86 13.45
C GLN A 123 -14.86 -9.88 13.77
N ARG A 124 -14.56 -8.77 14.47
CA ARG A 124 -15.58 -7.76 14.83
C ARG A 124 -16.10 -7.02 13.60
N VAL A 125 -15.22 -6.66 12.67
CA VAL A 125 -15.59 -5.99 11.43
C VAL A 125 -16.44 -6.90 10.53
N SER A 126 -16.06 -8.18 10.41
CA SER A 126 -16.85 -9.18 9.67
C SER A 126 -18.23 -9.38 10.28
N ALA A 127 -18.33 -9.52 11.60
CA ALA A 127 -19.63 -9.62 12.27
C ALA A 127 -20.51 -8.39 12.01
N ALA A 128 -19.96 -7.18 12.16
CA ALA A 128 -20.70 -5.93 11.91
C ALA A 128 -21.15 -5.79 10.44
N ALA A 129 -20.32 -6.18 9.48
CA ALA A 129 -20.68 -6.17 8.07
C ALA A 129 -21.84 -7.13 7.78
N HIS A 130 -21.78 -8.36 8.31
CA HIS A 130 -22.84 -9.35 8.14
C HIS A 130 -24.15 -8.94 8.83
N GLU A 131 -24.11 -8.29 9.99
CA GLU A 131 -25.30 -7.73 10.64
C GLU A 131 -26.00 -6.65 9.78
N LEU A 132 -25.22 -5.92 8.98
CA LEU A 132 -25.72 -4.95 8.00
C LEU A 132 -26.13 -5.59 6.67
N GLY A 133 -25.97 -6.91 6.50
CA GLY A 133 -26.28 -7.63 5.27
C GLY A 133 -25.29 -7.36 4.13
N LEU A 134 -24.06 -6.97 4.46
CA LEU A 134 -23.01 -6.68 3.48
C LEU A 134 -22.20 -7.95 3.19
N GLU A 135 -21.89 -8.15 1.92
CA GLU A 135 -21.12 -9.30 1.45
C GLU A 135 -19.68 -8.87 1.12
N PRO A 136 -18.68 -9.68 1.50
CA PRO A 136 -17.30 -9.43 1.09
C PRO A 136 -17.13 -9.70 -0.41
N ASP A 137 -16.26 -8.92 -1.04
CA ASP A 137 -15.87 -9.12 -2.44
C ASP A 137 -14.34 -9.07 -2.59
N PRO A 138 -13.67 -10.23 -2.57
CA PRO A 138 -12.22 -10.28 -2.72
C PRO A 138 -11.76 -9.87 -4.13
N THR A 139 -12.63 -9.88 -5.14
CA THR A 139 -12.25 -9.52 -6.52
C THR A 139 -11.91 -8.04 -6.68
N ALA A 140 -12.40 -7.19 -5.78
CA ALA A 140 -12.12 -5.76 -5.73
C ALA A 140 -10.80 -5.41 -5.02
N LEU A 141 -10.20 -6.35 -4.29
CA LEU A 141 -8.96 -6.11 -3.57
C LEU A 141 -7.77 -6.08 -4.52
N THR A 142 -6.97 -5.03 -4.43
CA THR A 142 -5.71 -4.89 -5.16
C THR A 142 -4.84 -3.86 -4.45
N VAL A 143 -3.58 -4.20 -4.20
CA VAL A 143 -2.57 -3.26 -3.68
C VAL A 143 -1.48 -3.09 -4.71
N VAL A 144 -1.17 -1.84 -5.06
CA VAL A 144 -0.16 -1.50 -6.06
C VAL A 144 1.15 -1.09 -5.37
N GLY A 145 2.25 -1.59 -5.88
CA GLY A 145 3.61 -1.19 -5.59
C GLY A 145 4.32 -0.65 -6.82
N ILE A 146 5.35 0.15 -6.58
CA ILE A 146 6.26 0.65 -7.60
C ILE A 146 7.65 0.14 -7.24
N ALA A 147 8.14 -0.83 -7.98
CA ALA A 147 9.50 -1.33 -7.81
C ALA A 147 10.47 -0.43 -8.59
N VAL A 148 11.42 0.17 -7.88
CA VAL A 148 12.49 1.00 -8.41
C VAL A 148 13.77 0.16 -8.45
N ALA A 149 14.23 -0.12 -9.67
CA ALA A 149 15.50 -0.80 -9.89
C ALA A 149 16.64 0.21 -9.89
N GLU A 150 17.62 0.00 -9.03
CA GLU A 150 18.84 0.81 -8.99
C GLU A 150 20.09 0.00 -9.34
N ASP A 151 21.07 0.71 -9.90
CA ASP A 151 22.38 0.13 -10.15
C ASP A 151 23.10 -0.11 -8.83
N ASP A 152 23.99 -1.11 -8.73
CA ASP A 152 24.60 -1.55 -7.46
C ASP A 152 25.34 -0.43 -6.70
N HIS A 153 25.76 0.62 -7.41
CA HIS A 153 26.49 1.76 -6.84
C HIS A 153 25.69 3.06 -6.80
N VAL A 154 24.38 3.02 -7.06
CA VAL A 154 23.50 4.19 -7.07
C VAL A 154 22.44 4.02 -5.99
N ASP A 155 22.32 5.00 -5.11
CA ASP A 155 21.18 5.13 -4.19
C ASP A 155 20.21 6.19 -4.73
N THR A 156 19.05 5.74 -5.20
CA THR A 156 18.00 6.63 -5.71
C THR A 156 16.94 6.97 -4.68
N ARG A 157 16.96 6.33 -3.51
CA ARG A 157 15.91 6.41 -2.49
C ARG A 157 15.69 7.83 -1.95
N PRO A 158 16.73 8.66 -1.69
CA PRO A 158 16.53 10.06 -1.29
C PRO A 158 15.75 10.90 -2.31
N PHE A 159 15.92 10.64 -3.61
CA PHE A 159 15.19 11.35 -4.66
C PHE A 159 13.70 11.01 -4.63
N TRP A 160 13.36 9.73 -4.62
CA TRP A 160 11.97 9.27 -4.63
C TRP A 160 11.19 9.72 -3.40
N ARG A 161 11.84 9.67 -2.22
CA ARG A 161 11.23 10.19 -0.98
C ARG A 161 10.93 11.67 -1.06
N ALA A 162 11.88 12.47 -1.56
CA ALA A 162 11.68 13.89 -1.71
C ALA A 162 10.58 14.22 -2.73
N ALA A 163 10.52 13.46 -3.83
CA ALA A 163 9.53 13.65 -4.89
C ALA A 163 8.10 13.27 -4.45
N LEU A 164 7.96 12.18 -3.68
CA LEU A 164 6.66 11.64 -3.27
C LEU A 164 6.21 12.11 -1.88
N GLY A 165 7.11 12.69 -1.08
CA GLY A 165 6.85 13.01 0.33
C GLY A 165 6.82 11.79 1.24
N TYR A 166 7.55 10.73 0.87
CA TYR A 166 7.52 9.43 1.56
C TYR A 166 8.53 9.32 2.70
N VAL A 167 8.27 8.38 3.60
CA VAL A 167 9.17 7.98 4.69
C VAL A 167 9.74 6.58 4.45
N ASP A 168 10.94 6.33 4.98
CA ASP A 168 11.55 5.00 4.92
C ASP A 168 10.75 4.00 5.76
N LEU A 169 10.65 2.79 5.23
CA LEU A 169 10.20 1.60 5.92
C LEU A 169 11.22 0.50 5.67
N GLY A 170 11.90 0.04 6.72
CA GLY A 170 13.01 -0.91 6.58
C GLY A 170 14.15 -0.40 5.68
N GLU A 171 14.92 -1.33 5.12
CA GLU A 171 16.08 -1.02 4.27
C GLU A 171 15.74 -0.87 2.78
N GLU A 172 14.59 -1.37 2.35
CA GLU A 172 14.26 -1.47 0.93
C GLU A 172 12.96 -0.75 0.55
N ASP A 173 12.16 -0.24 1.48
CA ASP A 173 10.85 0.35 1.15
C ASP A 173 10.73 1.82 1.53
N ALA A 174 9.91 2.56 0.80
CA ALA A 174 9.39 3.84 1.25
C ALA A 174 7.89 3.93 1.00
N VAL A 175 7.19 4.56 1.94
CA VAL A 175 5.73 4.58 1.97
C VAL A 175 5.20 6.00 2.18
N ASP A 176 4.00 6.23 1.66
CA ASP A 176 3.20 7.39 2.02
C ASP A 176 2.94 7.37 3.53
N PRO A 177 3.27 8.44 4.29
CA PRO A 177 2.97 8.51 5.72
C PRO A 177 1.49 8.29 6.06
N LEU A 178 0.59 8.66 5.13
CA LEU A 178 -0.86 8.45 5.25
C LEU A 178 -1.34 7.17 4.57
N ARG A 179 -0.42 6.41 3.96
CA ARG A 179 -0.63 5.08 3.37
C ARG A 179 -1.73 5.02 2.31
N ARG A 180 -1.93 6.12 1.57
CA ARG A 180 -2.96 6.26 0.53
C ARG A 180 -2.45 5.89 -0.86
N ASN A 181 -1.17 6.10 -1.10
CA ASN A 181 -0.55 5.94 -2.41
C ASN A 181 0.29 4.64 -2.48
N PRO A 182 0.61 4.14 -3.68
CA PRO A 182 1.48 2.98 -3.86
C PRO A 182 2.80 3.13 -3.11
N HIS A 183 3.24 2.06 -2.45
CA HIS A 183 4.58 2.01 -1.87
C HIS A 183 5.65 1.99 -2.98
N THR A 184 6.87 2.36 -2.62
CA THR A 184 8.04 2.17 -3.47
C THR A 184 8.98 1.16 -2.84
N TRP A 185 9.35 0.12 -3.58
CA TRP A 185 10.35 -0.87 -3.19
C TRP A 185 11.62 -0.67 -4.02
N PHE A 186 12.79 -0.61 -3.38
CA PHE A 186 14.08 -0.32 -3.99
C PHE A 186 14.93 -1.59 -4.03
N HIS A 187 15.21 -2.10 -5.23
CA HIS A 187 16.03 -3.29 -5.40
C HIS A 187 17.27 -3.02 -6.26
N LYS A 188 18.41 -3.57 -5.81
CA LYS A 188 19.68 -3.45 -6.52
C LYS A 188 19.81 -4.47 -7.63
N LEU A 189 20.19 -4.02 -8.82
CA LEU A 189 20.46 -4.89 -9.96
C LEU A 189 21.83 -5.56 -9.81
N ARG A 190 21.82 -6.88 -9.66
CA ARG A 190 23.03 -7.71 -9.59
C ARG A 190 22.97 -8.84 -10.63
N PRO A 191 23.89 -8.86 -11.64
CA PRO A 191 24.84 -7.80 -11.98
C PRO A 191 24.13 -6.54 -12.51
N SER A 192 24.86 -5.43 -12.62
CA SER A 192 24.35 -4.21 -13.28
C SER A 192 23.81 -4.52 -14.67
N LYS A 193 22.65 -3.94 -15.02
CA LYS A 193 21.99 -4.10 -16.32
C LYS A 193 21.69 -2.73 -16.94
N PRO A 194 22.66 -2.12 -17.64
CA PRO A 194 22.44 -0.87 -18.37
C PRO A 194 21.29 -1.01 -19.38
N GLY A 195 20.39 -0.03 -19.44
CA GLY A 195 19.29 0.01 -20.42
C GLY A 195 18.01 -0.75 -20.04
N ARG A 196 17.97 -1.49 -18.91
CA ARG A 196 16.70 -2.02 -18.38
C ARG A 196 15.84 -0.85 -17.88
N GLY A 197 14.52 -0.92 -18.11
CA GLY A 197 13.56 -0.04 -17.43
C GLY A 197 13.82 -0.04 -15.92
N ARG A 198 13.90 1.16 -15.33
CA ARG A 198 14.27 1.33 -13.92
C ARG A 198 13.10 1.35 -12.95
N THR A 199 11.89 1.17 -13.47
CA THR A 199 10.67 1.16 -12.69
C THR A 199 9.71 0.12 -13.27
N HIS A 200 9.09 -0.69 -12.43
CA HIS A 200 7.98 -1.56 -12.81
C HIS A 200 6.87 -1.50 -11.77
N ILE A 201 5.70 -1.97 -12.17
CA ILE A 201 4.51 -1.99 -11.33
C ILE A 201 4.37 -3.40 -10.75
N ASP A 202 4.13 -3.44 -9.45
CA ASP A 202 3.84 -4.66 -8.72
C ASP A 202 2.40 -4.60 -8.25
N VAL A 203 1.70 -5.72 -8.34
CA VAL A 203 0.30 -5.81 -7.96
C VAL A 203 0.13 -7.01 -7.05
N SER A 204 -0.26 -6.76 -5.81
CA SER A 204 -0.73 -7.81 -4.92
C SER A 204 -2.24 -7.96 -5.09
N VAL A 205 -2.67 -9.20 -5.30
CA VAL A 205 -4.06 -9.63 -5.34
C VAL A 205 -4.25 -10.81 -4.38
N PRO A 206 -5.48 -11.11 -3.95
CA PRO A 206 -5.72 -12.30 -3.14
C PRO A 206 -5.26 -13.58 -3.85
N ALA A 207 -4.72 -14.55 -3.10
CA ALA A 207 -4.23 -15.81 -3.65
C ALA A 207 -5.32 -16.57 -4.44
N ASP A 208 -6.57 -16.53 -3.99
CA ASP A 208 -7.71 -17.14 -4.68
C ASP A 208 -8.15 -16.38 -5.94
N GLN A 209 -7.57 -15.20 -6.22
CA GLN A 209 -7.88 -14.36 -7.39
C GLN A 209 -6.71 -14.23 -8.38
N VAL A 210 -5.50 -14.67 -8.02
CA VAL A 210 -4.28 -14.43 -8.82
C VAL A 210 -4.35 -15.07 -10.21
N GLU A 211 -4.78 -16.32 -10.30
CA GLU A 211 -4.86 -17.04 -11.56
C GLU A 211 -5.89 -16.43 -12.50
N ALA A 212 -7.05 -16.02 -11.97
CA ALA A 212 -8.08 -15.31 -12.72
C ALA A 212 -7.56 -13.97 -13.25
N ARG A 213 -6.78 -13.23 -12.44
CA ARG A 213 -6.15 -11.97 -12.87
C ARG A 213 -5.13 -12.21 -13.99
N VAL A 214 -4.27 -13.21 -13.86
CA VAL A 214 -3.28 -13.58 -14.89
C VAL A 214 -3.96 -14.02 -16.18
N ALA A 215 -4.99 -14.88 -16.10
CA ALA A 215 -5.76 -15.32 -17.25
C ALA A 215 -6.42 -14.13 -17.98
N ALA A 216 -6.96 -13.16 -17.25
CA ALA A 216 -7.52 -11.94 -17.83
C ALA A 216 -6.45 -11.11 -18.56
N CYS A 217 -5.25 -10.97 -18.00
CA CYS A 217 -4.14 -10.30 -18.67
C CYS A 217 -3.74 -11.01 -19.98
N VAL A 218 -3.66 -12.35 -19.97
CA VAL A 218 -3.35 -13.14 -21.18
C VAL A 218 -4.44 -13.02 -22.23
N ALA A 219 -5.71 -13.10 -21.82
CA ALA A 219 -6.85 -12.90 -22.72
C ALA A 219 -6.86 -11.51 -23.38
N ALA A 220 -6.32 -10.49 -22.69
CA ALA A 220 -6.13 -9.14 -23.22
C ALA A 220 -4.88 -8.98 -24.13
N GLY A 221 -4.21 -10.08 -24.50
CA GLY A 221 -3.01 -10.08 -25.36
C GLY A 221 -1.69 -9.99 -24.59
N GLY A 222 -1.75 -10.03 -23.25
CA GLY A 222 -0.57 -10.19 -22.42
C GLY A 222 0.03 -11.59 -22.54
N ARG A 223 1.22 -11.77 -21.97
CA ARG A 223 1.92 -13.05 -22.02
C ARG A 223 2.74 -13.22 -20.75
N ILE A 224 2.72 -14.43 -20.24
CA ILE A 224 3.55 -14.82 -19.10
C ILE A 224 5.01 -14.81 -19.53
N VAL A 225 5.82 -14.01 -18.84
CA VAL A 225 7.28 -13.93 -19.01
C VAL A 225 7.98 -14.85 -18.01
N ASN A 226 7.44 -14.95 -16.80
CA ASN A 226 7.96 -15.78 -15.73
C ASN A 226 6.81 -16.25 -14.83
N ASP A 227 6.76 -17.53 -14.53
CA ASP A 227 5.81 -18.20 -13.63
C ASP A 227 6.50 -19.25 -12.74
N HIS A 228 7.83 -19.19 -12.58
CA HIS A 228 8.61 -20.20 -11.86
C HIS A 228 8.21 -20.39 -10.40
N VAL A 229 7.54 -19.41 -9.80
CA VAL A 229 7.06 -19.43 -8.42
C VAL A 229 5.53 -19.30 -8.36
N ALA A 230 4.84 -19.61 -9.45
CA ALA A 230 3.39 -19.69 -9.46
C ALA A 230 2.86 -20.71 -8.43
N PRO A 231 1.70 -20.47 -7.79
CA PRO A 231 0.81 -19.30 -8.02
C PRO A 231 1.20 -18.04 -7.23
N ASN A 232 2.31 -18.04 -6.49
CA ASN A 232 2.65 -16.94 -5.58
C ASN A 232 3.00 -15.66 -6.34
N SER A 233 3.68 -15.77 -7.48
CA SER A 233 3.87 -14.61 -8.35
C SER A 233 4.09 -14.97 -9.82
N TYR A 234 3.75 -14.00 -10.67
CA TYR A 234 3.88 -14.05 -12.12
C TYR A 234 4.46 -12.74 -12.63
N THR A 235 5.38 -12.79 -13.57
CA THR A 235 5.75 -11.63 -14.40
C THR A 235 5.01 -11.70 -15.71
N ILE A 236 4.20 -10.69 -16.01
CA ILE A 236 3.43 -10.57 -17.25
C ILE A 236 3.97 -9.41 -18.08
N ALA A 237 4.09 -9.62 -19.40
CA ALA A 237 4.34 -8.54 -20.34
C ALA A 237 3.07 -8.17 -21.09
N SER A 238 2.82 -6.87 -21.24
CA SER A 238 1.79 -6.33 -22.12
C SER A 238 2.12 -6.59 -23.61
N PRO A 239 1.18 -6.34 -24.54
CA PRO A 239 1.44 -6.44 -25.98
C PRO A 239 2.62 -5.58 -26.47
N ASP A 240 2.88 -4.45 -25.81
CA ASP A 240 4.00 -3.53 -26.12
C ASP A 240 5.21 -3.75 -25.19
N ASN A 241 5.29 -4.93 -24.57
CA ASN A 241 6.43 -5.39 -23.76
C ASN A 241 6.71 -4.58 -22.48
N HIS A 242 5.68 -3.94 -21.91
CA HIS A 242 5.76 -3.40 -20.56
C HIS A 242 5.49 -4.51 -19.54
N GLY A 243 6.44 -4.71 -18.62
CA GLY A 243 6.34 -5.72 -17.56
C GLY A 243 5.51 -5.24 -16.37
N ILE A 244 4.77 -6.17 -15.78
CA ILE A 244 4.06 -6.04 -14.50
C ILE A 244 4.21 -7.34 -13.73
N ASP A 245 4.48 -7.25 -12.43
CA ASP A 245 4.49 -8.40 -11.54
C ASP A 245 3.15 -8.51 -10.80
N ILE A 246 2.56 -9.71 -10.81
CA ILE A 246 1.30 -10.02 -10.15
C ILE A 246 1.58 -11.05 -9.08
N ALA A 247 1.47 -10.65 -7.82
CA ALA A 247 1.68 -11.48 -6.65
C ALA A 247 0.35 -11.95 -6.07
N GLY A 248 0.16 -13.27 -6.03
CA GLY A 248 -0.86 -13.92 -5.21
C GLY A 248 -0.24 -14.20 -3.85
N TRP A 249 -0.65 -13.46 -2.82
CA TRP A 249 0.01 -13.60 -1.52
C TRP A 249 -0.43 -14.89 -0.82
N ALA A 250 0.50 -15.81 -0.59
CA ALA A 250 0.19 -17.13 -0.06
C ALA A 250 0.41 -17.24 1.46
N ASP A 251 -0.44 -18.04 2.10
CA ASP A 251 -0.34 -18.51 3.50
C ASP A 251 0.84 -19.46 3.74
N HIS A 252 1.85 -19.43 2.89
CA HIS A 252 2.95 -20.40 2.89
C HIS A 252 4.31 -19.76 3.18
N TYR A 253 4.37 -18.43 3.29
CA TYR A 253 5.54 -17.75 3.81
C TYR A 253 5.50 -17.81 5.35
N GLU A 254 6.29 -18.71 5.90
CA GLU A 254 6.73 -18.60 7.29
C GLU A 254 7.65 -17.39 7.35
N ASN A 255 7.16 -16.27 7.92
CA ASN A 255 7.99 -15.09 8.19
C ASN A 255 9.09 -15.43 9.19
#